data_AF-W0Q358-F1
#
_entry.id   AF-W0Q358-F1
#
_cell.length_a   1.000
_cell.length_b   1.000
_cell.length_c   1.000
_cell.angle_alpha   90.00
_cell.angle_beta   90.00
_cell.angle_gamma   90.00
#
_symmetry.space_group_name_H-M   'P 1'
#
loop_
_entity.id
_entity.type
_entity.pdbx_description
1 polymer ?
#
loop_
_entity_poly.entity_id
_entity_poly.type
_entity_poly.pdbx_seq_one_letter_code
_entity_poly.pdbx_strand_id
1 'polypeptide(L)'
;MEMRKFNELTLIDKQEEFVDEYMYKWGAWIRSGRIDKPGLNIIAKLMQSAIPSEPSEPMCDDETGMMISQTIEQFFKKNDSLLHFIVFSYYVNKRTVNFISVKLRENCGEIKMQPCSGKSNIRVPSLKTVKRNVEKDLKLAKAIIHELLVTGFVLLRTGKEKSKNIKIMY
;
A
#
# COMPACT_ATOMS: atom_id res chain seq x y z
N MET A 1 7.79 6.12 15.14
CA MET A 1 6.98 7.11 14.39
C MET A 1 5.53 6.86 14.76
N GLU A 2 4.88 7.82 15.42
CA GLU A 2 3.53 7.62 15.97
C GLU A 2 2.47 7.87 14.87
N MET A 3 1.54 6.93 14.67
CA MET A 3 0.50 6.98 13.63
C MET A 3 -0.35 8.26 13.67
N ARG A 4 -0.41 8.94 14.82
CA ARG A 4 -1.21 10.15 15.03
C ARG A 4 -0.81 11.33 14.14
N LYS A 5 0.45 11.44 13.72
CA LYS A 5 0.90 12.55 12.86
C LYS A 5 0.34 12.49 11.42
N PHE A 6 -0.14 11.33 10.97
CA PHE A 6 -0.60 11.15 9.59
C PHE A 6 -2.09 11.42 9.37
N ASN A 7 -2.90 11.37 10.43
CA ASN A 7 -4.35 11.60 10.33
C ASN A 7 -4.73 13.02 9.87
N GLU A 8 -3.81 13.97 10.01
CA GLU A 8 -4.02 15.37 9.63
C GLU A 8 -3.42 15.72 8.25
N LEU A 9 -2.63 14.81 7.67
CA LEU A 9 -1.99 15.03 6.37
C LEU A 9 -2.98 14.72 5.24
N THR A 10 -3.57 15.77 4.68
CA THR A 10 -4.20 15.68 3.34
C THR A 10 -3.15 15.98 2.30
N LEU A 11 -2.85 14.98 1.45
CA LEU A 11 -1.97 15.17 0.31
C LEU A 11 -2.58 16.13 -0.70
N ILE A 12 -1.73 16.91 -1.38
CA ILE A 12 -2.15 17.65 -2.57
C ILE A 12 -2.17 16.71 -3.78
N ASP A 13 -2.90 17.06 -4.84
CA ASP A 13 -3.11 16.19 -6.01
C ASP A 13 -1.81 15.64 -6.60
N LYS A 14 -0.75 16.46 -6.69
CA LYS A 14 0.56 16.02 -7.19
C LYS A 14 1.24 14.98 -6.31
N GLN A 15 1.04 15.05 -4.99
CA GLN A 15 1.58 14.06 -4.06
C GLN A 15 0.81 12.75 -4.15
N GLU A 16 -0.51 12.82 -4.36
CA GLU A 16 -1.31 11.62 -4.62
C GLU A 16 -0.93 10.95 -5.95
N GLU A 17 -0.76 11.73 -7.02
CA GLU A 17 -0.31 11.23 -8.32
C GLU A 17 1.07 10.54 -8.21
N PHE A 18 2.01 11.16 -7.48
CA PHE A 18 3.31 10.57 -7.19
C PHE A 18 3.19 9.22 -6.45
N VAL A 19 2.33 9.14 -5.43
CA VAL A 19 2.08 7.88 -4.71
C VAL A 19 1.49 6.83 -5.65
N ASP A 20 0.46 7.18 -6.40
CA ASP A 20 -0.24 6.27 -7.30
C ASP A 20 0.71 5.73 -8.39
N GLU A 21 1.53 6.60 -8.99
CA GLU A 21 2.51 6.22 -10.01
C GLU A 21 3.46 5.12 -9.52
N TYR A 22 4.10 5.33 -8.37
CA TYR A 22 5.10 4.38 -7.85
C TYR A 22 4.45 3.11 -7.28
N MET A 23 3.31 3.23 -6.61
CA MET A 23 2.66 2.07 -6.01
C MET A 23 2.01 1.15 -7.06
N TYR A 24 1.46 1.69 -8.15
CA TYR A 24 0.99 0.85 -9.27
C TYR A 24 2.15 0.16 -10.00
N LYS A 25 3.26 0.87 -10.25
CA LYS A 25 4.48 0.28 -10.82
C LYS A 25 5.05 -0.84 -9.93
N TRP A 26 5.05 -0.65 -8.62
CA TRP A 26 5.43 -1.68 -7.65
C TRP A 26 4.45 -2.86 -7.67
N GLY A 27 3.14 -2.60 -7.73
CA GLY A 27 2.14 -3.66 -7.84
C GLY A 27 2.30 -4.53 -9.10
N ALA A 28 2.63 -3.91 -10.24
CA ALA A 28 3.00 -4.61 -11.47
C ALA A 28 4.29 -5.44 -11.30
N TRP A 29 5.31 -4.84 -10.65
CA TRP A 29 6.56 -5.53 -10.34
C TRP A 29 6.35 -6.77 -9.47
N ILE A 30 5.54 -6.71 -8.41
CA ILE A 30 5.19 -7.87 -7.59
C ILE A 30 4.50 -8.97 -8.41
N ARG A 31 3.52 -8.61 -9.24
CA ARG A 31 2.77 -9.57 -10.10
C ARG A 31 3.61 -10.17 -11.22
N SER A 32 4.75 -9.57 -11.56
CA SER A 32 5.66 -10.08 -12.59
C SER A 32 6.41 -11.35 -12.17
N GLY A 33 6.51 -11.64 -10.86
CA GLY A 33 7.24 -12.80 -10.35
C GLY A 33 8.77 -12.66 -10.36
N ARG A 34 9.33 -11.55 -10.85
CA ARG A 34 10.78 -11.32 -11.01
C ARG A 34 11.43 -10.82 -9.71
N ILE A 35 11.38 -11.63 -8.64
CA ILE A 35 12.02 -11.26 -7.37
C ILE A 35 13.04 -12.32 -6.93
N ASP A 36 14.32 -11.96 -6.97
CA ASP A 36 15.45 -12.85 -6.63
C ASP A 36 15.68 -13.04 -5.12
N LYS A 37 14.80 -12.53 -4.24
CA LYS A 37 14.85 -12.78 -2.79
C LYS A 37 13.88 -13.88 -2.34
N PRO A 38 14.34 -14.95 -1.67
CA PRO A 38 13.54 -16.15 -1.38
C PRO A 38 12.17 -15.90 -0.71
N GLY A 39 12.09 -14.99 0.27
CA GLY A 39 10.85 -14.71 1.01
C GLY A 39 9.80 -13.92 0.21
N LEU A 40 10.23 -13.02 -0.68
CA LEU A 40 9.34 -12.25 -1.55
C LEU A 40 9.00 -13.04 -2.83
N ASN A 41 9.89 -13.95 -3.24
CA ASN A 41 9.70 -14.83 -4.40
C ASN A 41 8.44 -15.71 -4.25
N ILE A 42 8.13 -16.20 -3.05
CA ILE A 42 6.90 -17.00 -2.82
C ILE A 42 5.64 -16.17 -3.07
N ILE A 43 5.56 -14.96 -2.49
CA ILE A 43 4.40 -14.07 -2.69
C ILE A 43 4.29 -13.68 -4.17
N ALA A 44 5.39 -13.33 -4.80
CA ALA A 44 5.41 -12.92 -6.20
C ALA A 44 4.96 -14.04 -7.15
N LYS A 45 5.42 -15.28 -6.95
CA LYS A 45 4.98 -16.45 -7.73
C LYS A 45 3.49 -16.75 -7.54
N LEU A 46 2.98 -16.63 -6.31
CA LEU A 46 1.55 -16.78 -6.03
C LEU A 46 0.75 -15.68 -6.73
N MET A 47 1.21 -14.43 -6.67
CA MET A 47 0.55 -13.31 -7.33
C MET A 47 0.58 -13.44 -8.85
N GLN A 48 1.69 -13.84 -9.44
CA GLN A 48 1.81 -14.11 -10.88
C GLN A 48 0.77 -15.15 -11.35
N SER A 49 0.49 -16.16 -10.52
CA SER A 49 -0.49 -17.20 -10.83
C SER A 49 -1.93 -16.73 -10.65
N ALA A 50 -2.19 -15.85 -9.67
CA ALA A 50 -3.52 -15.37 -9.35
C ALA A 50 -3.98 -14.21 -10.23
N ILE A 51 -3.11 -13.21 -10.42
CA ILE A 51 -3.35 -11.98 -11.19
C ILE A 51 -2.01 -11.62 -11.84
N PRO A 52 -1.70 -12.12 -13.05
CA PRO A 52 -0.44 -11.78 -13.72
C PRO A 52 -0.37 -10.28 -14.08
N SER A 53 0.84 -9.79 -14.34
CA SER A 53 1.04 -8.47 -14.96
C SER A 53 0.81 -8.54 -16.46
N GLU A 54 0.16 -7.51 -17.01
CA GLU A 54 0.05 -7.36 -18.46
C GLU A 54 1.43 -7.04 -19.05
N PRO A 55 1.80 -7.55 -20.24
CA PRO A 55 3.13 -7.33 -20.83
C PRO A 55 3.48 -5.85 -21.05
N SER A 56 2.48 -5.00 -21.29
CA SER A 56 2.64 -3.56 -21.51
C SER A 56 2.50 -2.72 -20.23
N GLU A 57 2.32 -3.36 -19.07
CA GLU A 57 2.12 -2.63 -17.83
C GLU A 57 3.44 -2.01 -17.34
N PRO A 58 3.48 -0.69 -17.08
CA PRO A 58 4.68 -0.06 -16.56
C PRO A 58 5.01 -0.63 -15.18
N MET A 59 6.25 -1.07 -15.02
CA MET A 59 6.79 -1.60 -13.77
C MET A 59 7.99 -0.75 -13.31
N CYS A 60 8.27 -0.74 -12.01
CA CYS A 60 9.50 -0.16 -11.50
C CYS A 60 10.70 -1.10 -11.73
N ASP A 61 11.91 -0.57 -11.60
CA ASP A 61 13.13 -1.37 -11.53
C ASP A 61 13.23 -2.14 -10.20
N ASP A 62 14.08 -3.17 -10.16
CA ASP A 62 14.21 -4.07 -9.00
C ASP A 62 14.68 -3.35 -7.74
N GLU A 63 15.52 -2.32 -7.86
CA GLU A 63 16.02 -1.56 -6.70
C GLU A 63 14.88 -0.75 -6.06
N THR A 64 14.10 -0.06 -6.89
CA THR A 64 12.90 0.67 -6.46
C THR A 64 11.85 -0.29 -5.90
N GLY A 65 11.59 -1.41 -6.58
CA GLY A 65 10.63 -2.43 -6.15
C GLY A 65 11.00 -3.02 -4.78
N MET A 66 12.27 -3.34 -4.59
CA MET A 66 12.80 -3.86 -3.33
C MET A 66 12.73 -2.81 -2.21
N MET A 67 13.05 -1.55 -2.49
CA MET A 67 12.93 -0.46 -1.51
C MET A 67 11.50 -0.30 -1.01
N ILE A 68 10.52 -0.31 -1.92
CA ILE A 68 9.09 -0.20 -1.58
C ILE A 68 8.66 -1.41 -0.74
N SER A 69 9.01 -2.64 -1.12
CA SER A 69 8.68 -3.82 -0.32
C SER A 69 9.33 -3.81 1.07
N GLN A 70 10.59 -3.40 1.21
CA GLN A 70 11.26 -3.37 2.51
C GLN A 70 10.79 -2.25 3.42
N THR A 71 10.36 -1.13 2.85
CA THR A 71 10.02 0.05 3.63
C THR A 71 8.53 0.14 3.87
N ILE A 72 7.72 0.01 2.81
CA ILE A 72 6.30 0.31 2.82
C ILE A 72 5.48 -0.93 3.15
N GLU A 73 5.67 -2.01 2.41
CA GLU A 73 4.94 -3.27 2.64
C GLU A 73 5.23 -3.81 4.05
N GLN A 74 6.51 -3.88 4.45
CA GLN A 74 6.87 -4.30 5.81
C GLN A 74 6.33 -3.37 6.90
N PHE A 75 6.27 -2.05 6.65
CA PHE A 75 5.66 -1.12 7.60
C PHE A 75 4.20 -1.46 7.83
N PHE A 76 3.39 -1.59 6.79
CA PHE A 76 1.97 -1.92 6.97
C PHE A 76 1.78 -3.32 7.56
N LYS A 77 2.52 -4.32 7.06
CA LYS A 77 2.45 -5.69 7.58
C LYS A 77 2.74 -5.77 9.09
N LYS A 78 3.62 -4.92 9.61
CA LYS A 78 3.99 -4.88 11.03
C LYS A 78 3.03 -4.05 11.88
N ASN A 79 2.51 -2.93 11.36
CA ASN A 79 1.80 -1.94 12.17
C ASN A 79 0.28 -2.00 12.03
N ASP A 80 -0.25 -2.37 10.86
CA ASP A 80 -1.70 -2.36 10.61
C ASP A 80 -2.09 -3.34 9.49
N SER A 81 -2.68 -4.47 9.90
CA SER A 81 -3.10 -5.53 8.97
C SER A 81 -4.26 -5.13 8.06
N LEU A 82 -5.13 -4.22 8.50
CA LEU A 82 -6.26 -3.72 7.71
C LEU A 82 -5.74 -2.79 6.62
N LEU A 83 -4.88 -1.82 6.97
CA LEU A 83 -4.25 -0.95 5.97
C LEU A 83 -3.38 -1.74 5.00
N HIS A 84 -2.64 -2.74 5.49
CA HIS A 84 -1.90 -3.66 4.63
C HIS A 84 -2.82 -4.33 3.60
N PHE A 85 -3.96 -4.88 4.03
CA PHE A 85 -4.95 -5.49 3.14
C PHE A 85 -5.50 -4.49 2.11
N ILE A 86 -5.84 -3.26 2.54
CA ILE A 86 -6.39 -2.23 1.66
C ILE A 86 -5.35 -1.81 0.60
N VAL A 87 -4.13 -1.48 1.01
CA VAL A 87 -3.04 -1.06 0.12
C VAL A 87 -2.70 -2.15 -0.90
N PHE A 88 -2.55 -3.39 -0.43
CA PHE A 88 -2.22 -4.52 -1.30
C PHE A 88 -3.36 -4.82 -2.29
N SER A 89 -4.60 -4.80 -1.81
CA SER A 89 -5.77 -4.99 -2.67
C SER A 89 -5.91 -3.89 -3.73
N TYR A 90 -5.61 -2.65 -3.37
CA TYR A 90 -5.78 -1.49 -4.24
C TYR A 90 -4.67 -1.38 -5.30
N TYR A 91 -3.40 -1.43 -4.89
CA TYR A 91 -2.27 -1.20 -5.81
C TYR A 91 -1.74 -2.47 -6.47
N VAL A 92 -1.67 -3.59 -5.74
CA VAL A 92 -1.16 -4.85 -6.31
C VAL A 92 -2.26 -5.56 -7.09
N ASN A 93 -3.42 -5.78 -6.46
CA ASN A 93 -4.52 -6.55 -7.06
C ASN A 93 -5.47 -5.69 -7.91
N LYS A 94 -5.22 -4.38 -8.03
CA LYS A 94 -6.05 -3.42 -8.79
C LYS A 94 -7.54 -3.48 -8.46
N ARG A 95 -7.89 -3.78 -7.21
CA ARG A 95 -9.27 -3.86 -6.78
C ARG A 95 -9.83 -2.47 -6.51
N THR A 96 -11.07 -2.25 -6.90
CA THR A 96 -11.76 -1.00 -6.64
C THR A 96 -12.09 -0.86 -5.15
N VAL A 97 -12.22 0.38 -4.68
CA VAL A 97 -12.73 0.68 -3.33
C VAL A 97 -14.04 -0.05 -3.07
N ASN A 98 -14.92 -0.15 -4.07
CA ASN A 98 -16.19 -0.88 -3.94
C ASN A 98 -15.97 -2.37 -3.65
N PHE A 99 -15.09 -3.04 -4.39
CA PHE A 99 -14.77 -4.44 -4.15
C PHE A 99 -14.21 -4.67 -2.74
N ILE A 100 -13.26 -3.84 -2.33
CA ILE A 100 -12.65 -3.89 -1.00
C ILE A 100 -13.72 -3.69 0.09
N SER A 101 -14.62 -2.73 -0.11
CA SER A 101 -15.71 -2.43 0.84
C SER A 101 -16.69 -3.58 1.00
N VAL A 102 -17.04 -4.26 -0.10
CA VAL A 102 -17.91 -5.45 -0.06
C VAL A 102 -17.22 -6.55 0.74
N LYS A 103 -15.95 -6.85 0.44
CA LYS A 103 -15.19 -7.89 1.14
C LYS A 103 -15.01 -7.62 2.63
N LEU A 104 -14.72 -6.38 3.01
CA LEU A 104 -14.62 -6.02 4.43
C LEU A 104 -15.97 -6.09 5.13
N ARG A 105 -17.06 -5.73 4.45
CA ARG A 105 -18.40 -5.83 5.02
C ARG A 105 -18.86 -7.28 5.20
N GLU A 106 -18.57 -8.17 4.26
CA GLU A 106 -18.87 -9.61 4.37
C GLU A 106 -18.24 -10.23 5.62
N ASN A 107 -17.06 -9.76 6.00
CA ASN A 107 -16.32 -10.20 7.19
C ASN A 107 -16.60 -9.35 8.45
N CYS A 108 -17.50 -8.35 8.36
CA CYS A 108 -17.76 -7.42 9.45
C CYS A 108 -18.93 -7.91 10.32
N GLY A 109 -18.66 -8.08 11.61
CA GLY A 109 -19.69 -8.34 12.61
C GLY A 109 -20.46 -7.09 13.04
N GLU A 110 -21.29 -7.25 14.07
CA GLU A 110 -21.97 -6.11 14.69
C GLU A 110 -20.97 -5.22 15.44
N ILE A 111 -21.07 -3.91 15.24
CA ILE A 111 -20.24 -2.92 15.91
C ILE A 111 -21.09 -1.90 16.64
N LYS A 112 -20.49 -1.24 17.64
CA LYS A 112 -21.08 -0.09 18.28
C LYS A 112 -21.07 1.10 17.31
N MET A 113 -22.25 1.61 16.98
CA MET A 113 -22.47 2.76 16.12
C MET A 113 -23.16 3.88 16.90
N GLN A 114 -23.04 5.12 16.39
CA GLN A 114 -23.80 6.24 16.92
C GLN A 114 -25.32 5.96 16.86
N PRO A 115 -26.07 6.30 17.93
CA PRO A 115 -27.51 6.11 17.97
C PRO A 115 -28.21 6.83 16.82
N CYS A 116 -29.23 6.18 16.26
CA CYS A 116 -30.12 6.78 15.27
C CYS A 116 -31.54 6.38 15.62
N SER A 117 -32.50 7.26 15.41
CA SER A 117 -33.92 6.98 15.70
C SER A 117 -34.36 5.65 15.07
N GLY A 118 -34.95 4.78 15.89
CA GLY A 118 -35.46 3.47 15.47
C GLY A 118 -34.42 2.39 15.14
N LYS A 119 -33.13 2.59 15.45
CA LYS A 119 -32.08 1.59 15.18
C LYS A 119 -31.25 1.28 16.42
N SER A 120 -30.90 0.01 16.61
CA SER A 120 -29.96 -0.44 17.65
C SER A 120 -28.60 0.26 17.50
N ASN A 121 -27.97 0.54 18.65
CA ASN A 121 -26.61 1.06 18.73
C ASN A 121 -25.56 -0.01 18.43
N ILE A 122 -25.92 -1.29 18.48
CA ILE A 122 -25.09 -2.42 18.07
C ILE A 122 -25.71 -2.99 16.80
N ARG A 123 -25.01 -2.89 15.68
CA ARG A 123 -25.49 -3.34 14.37
C ARG A 123 -24.35 -3.52 13.38
N VAL A 124 -24.58 -4.32 12.35
CA VAL A 124 -23.67 -4.44 11.19
C VAL A 124 -23.68 -3.12 10.42
N PRO A 125 -22.51 -2.55 10.07
CA PRO A 125 -22.44 -1.30 9.33
C PRO A 125 -23.02 -1.47 7.91
N SER A 126 -23.63 -0.41 7.41
CA SER A 126 -24.07 -0.36 6.01
C SER A 126 -22.86 -0.40 5.06
N LEU A 127 -23.03 -0.88 3.84
CA LEU A 127 -21.98 -0.84 2.82
C LEU A 127 -21.46 0.58 2.58
N LYS A 128 -22.36 1.57 2.62
CA LYS A 128 -22.00 2.99 2.51
C LYS A 128 -21.08 3.45 3.65
N THR A 129 -21.31 2.96 4.86
CA THR A 129 -20.45 3.24 6.02
C THR A 129 -19.07 2.61 5.82
N VAL A 130 -19.01 1.34 5.45
CA VAL A 130 -17.74 0.63 5.20
C VAL A 130 -16.97 1.31 4.08
N LYS A 131 -17.64 1.68 2.97
CA LYS A 131 -17.01 2.38 1.85
C LYS A 131 -16.34 3.70 2.27
N ARG A 132 -17.03 4.52 3.07
CA ARG A 132 -16.46 5.76 3.61
C ARG A 132 -15.24 5.51 4.50
N ASN A 133 -15.24 4.41 5.26
CA ASN A 133 -14.08 4.04 6.08
C ASN A 133 -12.91 3.62 5.18
N VAL A 134 -13.15 2.77 4.18
CA VAL A 134 -12.10 2.37 3.21
C VAL A 134 -11.51 3.58 2.48
N GLU A 135 -12.33 4.56 2.08
CA GLU A 135 -11.85 5.79 1.44
C GLU A 135 -10.95 6.60 2.39
N LYS A 136 -11.32 6.71 3.67
CA LYS A 136 -10.50 7.38 4.70
C LYS A 136 -9.20 6.63 4.97
N ASP A 137 -9.28 5.31 5.11
CA ASP A 137 -8.14 4.44 5.37
C ASP A 137 -7.15 4.46 4.20
N LEU A 138 -7.66 4.44 2.96
CA LEU A 138 -6.83 4.58 1.77
C LEU A 138 -6.16 5.95 1.70
N LYS A 139 -6.88 7.03 2.04
CA LYS A 139 -6.30 8.39 2.10
C LYS A 139 -5.19 8.48 3.14
N LEU A 140 -5.41 7.93 4.34
CA LEU A 140 -4.40 7.83 5.38
C LEU A 140 -3.19 7.01 4.91
N ALA A 141 -3.42 5.86 4.29
CA ALA A 141 -2.36 5.02 3.76
C ALA A 141 -1.54 5.76 2.70
N LYS A 142 -2.18 6.49 1.78
CA LYS A 142 -1.48 7.34 0.80
C LYS A 142 -0.56 8.36 1.47
N ALA A 143 -1.02 9.05 2.52
CA ALA A 143 -0.19 10.00 3.25
C ALA A 143 1.03 9.35 3.90
N ILE A 144 0.87 8.17 4.50
CA ILE A 144 2.00 7.40 5.06
C ILE A 144 2.96 6.97 3.94
N ILE A 145 2.42 6.43 2.84
CA ILE A 145 3.20 5.97 1.69
C ILE A 145 4.03 7.09 1.11
N HIS A 146 3.46 8.30 0.97
CA HIS A 146 4.18 9.47 0.47
C HIS A 146 5.45 9.74 1.29
N GLU A 147 5.33 9.84 2.62
CA GLU A 147 6.48 10.11 3.49
C GLU A 147 7.55 9.00 3.42
N LEU A 148 7.11 7.74 3.34
CA LEU A 148 8.01 6.60 3.23
C LEU A 148 8.71 6.54 1.86
N LEU A 149 8.00 6.87 0.77
CA LEU A 149 8.59 6.95 -0.57
C LEU A 149 9.64 8.05 -0.66
N VAL A 150 9.33 9.26 -0.18
CA VAL A 150 10.28 10.38 -0.16
C VAL A 150 11.54 9.99 0.61
N THR A 151 11.37 9.42 1.81
CA THR A 151 12.49 8.95 2.63
C THR A 151 13.29 7.85 1.92
N GLY A 152 12.61 6.87 1.32
CA GLY A 152 13.22 5.76 0.60
C GLY A 152 14.05 6.23 -0.59
N PHE A 153 13.53 7.17 -1.40
CA PHE A 153 14.28 7.71 -2.54
C PHE A 153 15.50 8.53 -2.13
N VAL A 154 15.42 9.29 -1.03
CA VAL A 154 16.58 10.01 -0.48
C VAL A 154 17.68 9.02 -0.07
N LEU A 155 17.30 7.92 0.60
CA LEU A 155 18.25 6.88 1.01
C LEU A 155 18.88 6.17 -0.19
N LEU A 156 18.09 5.84 -1.22
CA LEU A 156 18.61 5.24 -2.46
C LEU A 156 19.61 6.15 -3.17
N ARG A 157 19.29 7.44 -3.32
CA ARG A 157 20.19 8.42 -3.95
C ARG A 157 21.49 8.60 -3.16
N THR A 158 21.38 8.79 -1.84
CA THR A 158 22.54 8.96 -0.96
C THR A 158 23.42 7.70 -0.93
N GLY A 159 22.81 6.51 -0.94
CA GLY A 159 23.53 5.24 -1.03
C GLY A 159 24.35 5.14 -2.32
N LYS A 160 23.76 5.55 -3.46
CA LYS A 160 24.46 5.61 -4.75
C LYS A 160 25.62 6.60 -4.73
N GLU A 161 25.45 7.80 -4.19
CA GLU A 161 26.53 8.79 -4.07
C GLU A 161 27.67 8.30 -3.19
N LYS A 162 27.36 7.67 -2.04
CA LYS A 162 28.38 7.06 -1.17
C LYS A 162 29.11 5.91 -1.88
N SER A 163 28.42 5.07 -2.66
CA SER A 163 29.05 3.98 -3.42
C SER A 163 30.01 4.48 -4.51
N LYS A 164 29.70 5.61 -5.15
CA LYS A 164 30.57 6.24 -6.16
C LYS A 164 31.80 6.92 -5.55
N ASN A 165 31.72 7.31 -4.28
CA ASN A 165 32.83 7.93 -3.53
C ASN A 165 33.81 6.92 -2.91
N ILE A 166 33.55 5.62 -3.02
CA ILE A 166 34.55 4.59 -2.69
C ILE A 166 35.54 4.52 -3.85
N LYS A 167 36.55 5.40 -3.85
CA LYS A 167 37.78 5.17 -4.61
C LYS A 167 38.43 3.93 -4.02
N ILE A 168 38.30 2.80 -4.72
CA ILE A 168 39.15 1.64 -4.49
C ILE A 168 40.55 2.07 -4.91
N MET A 169 41.34 2.53 -3.95
CA MET A 169 42.78 2.64 -4.10
C MET A 169 43.33 1.21 -3.98
N TYR A 170 43.93 0.72 -5.06
CA TYR A 170 44.88 -0.39 -5.00
C TYR A 170 46.14 0.05 -4.29
#